data_AF-A0A2K3DNH4-F1
#
_entry.id   AF-A0A2K3DNH4-F1
#
_cell.length_a   1.000
_cell.length_b   1.000
_cell.length_c   1.000
_cell.angle_alpha   90.00
_cell.angle_beta   90.00
_cell.angle_gamma   90.00
#
_symmetry.space_group_name_H-M   'P 1'
#
loop_
_entity.id
_entity.type
_entity.pdbx_description
1 polymer ?
#
loop_
_entity_poly.entity_id
_entity_poly.type
_entity_poly.pdbx_seq_one_letter_code
_entity_poly.pdbx_strand_id
1 'polypeptide(L)'
;MATKLATNLCQATVLAAFVALHCAHLAQGHGYLKSPISRNYAARLNNRFYCEHCGQGNGAPPDVCGNPFQGSTGVNFTDPYTWFDGFKATWTQEQEVDITIYLSTNHGGRMAMRLCPRDRFGLYPTCFNEPANQLRRVSPDPKYNGKVYWYLKPSDAEITQRFRLPPGVSCSSGCVLQWWWVGYQNCYLPCAAAADDVAGECGVSVNGAGVCSSITQTEQFNNCADVLILPPGSNGGGSTSSPPKPPSPSPPRPSPPSPAPAAGTPPRPPTPPQPPSPKPPAPAPPSPKPPSPVPPSPPPRPPTPPSPPGPVCAPVTDWKCTQCGVLANTAAAALGTGLDTPCRECAGSMTDAWACHNCFAGATDRGMVLGCLSCARSAGSSGGWCSQVCAAKSPDGPTFSRCRACAVNSGTPWDCNTCFEKSGGSAAKRDACLDCVGARLGGWACGECTAKPTACEQQRCIDCLRAQPNNSWGCYSASYAAACAGSSGRRLL
;
A
#
# COMPACT_ATOMS: atom_id res chain seq x y z
N MET A 1 28.27 -38.18 -48.51
CA MET A 1 28.45 -36.77 -48.09
C MET A 1 27.12 -36.03 -47.87
N ALA A 2 26.08 -36.28 -48.66
CA ALA A 2 24.77 -35.63 -48.50
C ALA A 2 24.09 -35.85 -47.12
N THR A 3 24.27 -37.01 -46.50
CA THR A 3 23.67 -37.33 -45.19
C THR A 3 24.28 -36.57 -44.02
N LYS A 4 25.56 -36.17 -44.07
CA LYS A 4 26.20 -35.37 -43.01
C LYS A 4 25.83 -33.88 -43.08
N LEU A 5 25.45 -33.37 -44.25
CA LEU A 5 24.98 -31.99 -44.39
C LEU A 5 23.59 -31.79 -43.77
N ALA A 6 22.70 -32.78 -43.92
CA ALA A 6 21.33 -32.71 -43.39
C ALA A 6 21.28 -32.73 -41.86
N THR A 7 22.18 -33.48 -41.20
CA THR A 7 22.21 -33.57 -39.72
C THR A 7 22.73 -32.27 -39.09
N ASN A 8 23.72 -31.62 -39.70
CA ASN A 8 24.28 -30.36 -39.21
C ASN A 8 23.30 -29.19 -39.39
N LEU A 9 22.49 -29.19 -40.46
CA LEU A 9 21.47 -28.16 -40.69
C LEU A 9 20.32 -28.27 -39.66
N CYS A 10 19.96 -29.50 -39.26
CA CYS A 10 18.91 -29.77 -38.28
C CYS A 10 19.34 -29.40 -36.85
N GLN A 11 20.60 -29.66 -36.46
CA GLN A 11 21.12 -29.26 -35.15
C GLN A 11 21.24 -27.73 -35.01
N ALA A 12 21.61 -27.02 -36.08
CA ALA A 12 21.67 -25.56 -36.07
C ALA A 12 20.28 -24.91 -35.93
N THR A 13 19.23 -25.50 -36.52
CA THR A 13 17.85 -24.99 -36.41
C THR A 13 17.26 -25.23 -35.02
N VAL A 14 17.51 -26.39 -34.40
CA VAL A 14 17.04 -26.67 -33.04
C VAL A 14 17.74 -25.77 -32.01
N LEU A 15 19.05 -25.51 -32.17
CA LEU A 15 19.77 -24.61 -31.27
C LEU A 15 19.32 -23.14 -31.42
N ALA A 16 19.09 -22.68 -32.65
CA ALA A 16 18.57 -21.33 -32.90
C ALA A 16 17.14 -21.15 -32.33
N ALA A 17 16.29 -22.18 -32.43
CA ALA A 17 14.96 -22.17 -31.81
C ALA A 17 15.03 -22.15 -30.27
N PHE A 18 15.94 -22.92 -29.66
CA PHE A 18 16.13 -22.91 -28.20
C PHE A 18 16.70 -21.59 -27.68
N VAL A 19 17.62 -20.96 -28.42
CA VAL A 19 18.17 -19.64 -28.07
C VAL A 19 17.10 -18.56 -28.24
N ALA A 20 16.29 -18.59 -29.31
CA ALA A 20 15.17 -17.66 -29.48
C ALA A 20 14.09 -17.82 -28.39
N LEU A 21 13.82 -19.06 -27.93
CA LEU A 21 12.88 -19.32 -26.84
C LEU A 21 13.42 -18.87 -25.46
N HIS A 22 14.74 -18.93 -25.24
CA HIS A 22 15.37 -18.44 -24.00
C HIS A 22 15.59 -16.93 -24.00
N CYS A 23 15.76 -16.29 -25.16
CA CYS A 23 15.82 -14.83 -25.28
C CYS A 23 14.44 -14.16 -25.20
N ALA A 24 13.34 -14.93 -25.28
CA ALA A 24 12.00 -14.48 -24.89
C ALA A 24 11.85 -14.46 -23.35
N HIS A 25 12.89 -14.01 -22.63
CA HIS A 25 12.70 -13.47 -21.30
C HIS A 25 11.61 -12.41 -21.44
N LEU A 26 10.44 -12.72 -20.88
CA LEU A 26 9.32 -11.79 -20.75
C LEU A 26 9.94 -10.44 -20.41
N ALA A 27 9.71 -9.44 -21.26
CA ALA A 27 10.17 -8.08 -21.01
C ALA A 27 9.47 -7.59 -19.74
N GLN A 28 10.04 -7.94 -18.58
CA GLN A 28 9.60 -7.57 -17.24
C GLN A 28 10.36 -6.31 -16.91
N GLY A 29 9.95 -5.23 -17.54
CA GLY A 29 10.56 -3.93 -17.36
C GLY A 29 9.46 -2.88 -17.31
N HIS A 30 9.44 -2.14 -16.21
CA HIS A 30 8.42 -1.16 -15.86
C HIS A 30 9.12 0.03 -15.15
N GLY A 31 8.40 0.87 -14.40
CA GLY A 31 9.02 1.97 -13.67
C GLY A 31 8.51 2.11 -12.24
N TYR A 32 9.21 2.92 -11.45
CA TYR A 32 8.75 3.30 -10.13
C TYR A 32 9.11 4.74 -9.73
N LEU A 33 8.32 5.30 -8.82
CA LEU A 33 8.59 6.57 -8.17
C LEU A 33 9.71 6.38 -7.12
N LYS A 34 10.89 6.92 -7.43
CA LYS A 34 12.13 6.76 -6.66
C LYS A 34 12.25 7.81 -5.54
N SER A 35 11.87 9.05 -5.82
CA SER A 35 11.88 10.17 -4.85
C SER A 35 10.67 11.08 -5.04
N PRO A 36 9.86 11.37 -4.00
CA PRO A 36 9.90 10.72 -2.69
C PRO A 36 9.69 9.20 -2.81
N ILE A 37 10.25 8.43 -1.88
CA ILE A 37 10.21 6.96 -1.96
C ILE A 37 8.74 6.49 -1.99
N SER A 38 8.35 5.77 -3.03
CA SER A 38 7.02 5.16 -3.10
C SER A 38 6.88 3.94 -2.18
N ARG A 39 5.65 3.54 -1.83
CA ARG A 39 5.37 2.37 -0.97
C ARG A 39 5.97 1.08 -1.52
N ASN A 40 5.87 0.85 -2.83
CA ASN A 40 6.47 -0.29 -3.52
C ASN A 40 8.00 -0.25 -3.46
N TYR A 41 8.62 0.92 -3.63
CA TYR A 41 10.06 1.04 -3.52
C TYR A 41 10.55 0.92 -2.07
N ALA A 42 9.83 1.49 -1.10
CA ALA A 42 10.10 1.30 0.33
C ALA A 42 10.04 -0.19 0.70
N ALA A 43 9.04 -0.91 0.22
CA ALA A 43 8.94 -2.35 0.41
C ALA A 43 10.14 -3.11 -0.16
N ARG A 44 10.67 -2.68 -1.32
CA ARG A 44 11.91 -3.22 -1.88
C ARG A 44 13.13 -2.98 -0.99
N LEU A 45 13.30 -1.74 -0.53
CA LEU A 45 14.41 -1.37 0.36
C LEU A 45 14.35 -2.13 1.69
N ASN A 46 13.14 -2.47 2.15
CA ASN A 46 12.89 -3.22 3.37
C ASN A 46 12.81 -4.75 3.14
N ASN A 47 13.19 -5.26 1.96
CA ASN A 47 13.12 -6.69 1.60
C ASN A 47 11.73 -7.34 1.78
N ARG A 48 10.65 -6.56 1.67
CA ARG A 48 9.25 -7.03 1.75
C ARG A 48 8.61 -7.26 0.38
N PHE A 49 9.26 -6.79 -0.68
CA PHE A 49 8.81 -6.92 -2.06
C PHE A 49 10.03 -6.87 -2.99
N TYR A 50 10.05 -7.63 -4.09
CA TYR A 50 11.25 -7.74 -4.94
C TYR A 50 11.14 -7.01 -6.27
N CYS A 51 9.93 -6.72 -6.74
CA CYS A 51 9.72 -6.10 -8.05
C CYS A 51 8.94 -4.79 -7.95
N GLU A 52 9.53 -3.79 -7.31
CA GLU A 52 8.97 -2.44 -7.15
C GLU A 52 8.50 -1.82 -8.48
N HIS A 53 9.11 -2.18 -9.60
CA HIS A 53 8.72 -1.68 -10.90
C HIS A 53 7.49 -2.42 -11.47
N CYS A 54 7.20 -3.67 -11.10
CA CYS A 54 6.18 -4.55 -11.69
C CYS A 54 4.69 -4.17 -11.45
N GLY A 55 4.35 -2.88 -11.34
CA GLY A 55 2.96 -2.45 -11.26
C GLY A 55 2.15 -2.92 -12.47
N GLN A 56 0.82 -3.02 -12.32
CA GLN A 56 -0.10 -3.51 -13.36
C GLN A 56 0.11 -4.98 -13.77
N GLY A 57 0.10 -5.84 -12.76
CA GLY A 57 -0.08 -7.27 -12.88
C GLY A 57 -1.25 -7.68 -13.78
N ASN A 58 -1.05 -8.75 -14.56
CA ASN A 58 -2.12 -9.52 -15.20
C ASN A 58 -2.96 -8.76 -16.25
N GLY A 59 -2.46 -7.64 -16.79
CA GLY A 59 -3.13 -6.89 -17.86
C GLY A 59 -4.42 -6.16 -17.44
N ALA A 60 -4.76 -6.16 -16.15
CA ALA A 60 -5.86 -5.36 -15.62
C ALA A 60 -5.40 -3.91 -15.41
N PRO A 61 -6.28 -2.89 -15.55
CA PRO A 61 -5.94 -1.53 -15.14
C PRO A 61 -5.51 -1.49 -13.66
N PRO A 62 -4.43 -0.77 -13.33
CA PRO A 62 -3.96 -0.72 -11.95
C PRO A 62 -4.91 0.11 -11.08
N ASP A 63 -4.98 -0.20 -9.79
CA ASP A 63 -5.63 0.66 -8.80
C ASP A 63 -4.80 1.94 -8.52
N VAL A 64 -5.23 2.74 -7.55
CA VAL A 64 -4.59 4.03 -7.22
C VAL A 64 -3.10 3.93 -6.84
N CYS A 65 -2.61 2.78 -6.38
CA CYS A 65 -1.20 2.60 -6.00
C CYS A 65 -0.50 1.46 -6.77
N GLY A 66 -1.07 1.05 -7.91
CA GLY A 66 -0.40 0.18 -8.89
C GLY A 66 -0.83 -1.27 -8.86
N ASN A 67 -1.76 -1.67 -7.99
CA ASN A 67 -2.14 -3.07 -7.81
C ASN A 67 -3.06 -3.56 -8.95
N PRO A 68 -3.01 -4.85 -9.31
CA PRO A 68 -2.09 -5.86 -8.77
C PRO A 68 -0.65 -5.63 -9.27
N PHE A 69 0.34 -6.24 -8.63
CA PHE A 69 1.72 -6.29 -9.13
C PHE A 69 2.00 -7.66 -9.77
N GLN A 70 2.74 -7.67 -10.88
CA GLN A 70 3.05 -8.92 -11.60
C GLN A 70 3.76 -9.91 -10.66
N GLY A 71 3.30 -11.17 -10.67
CA GLY A 71 3.87 -12.25 -9.87
C GLY A 71 3.63 -12.14 -8.35
N SER A 72 2.77 -11.24 -7.87
CA SER A 72 2.58 -11.00 -6.43
C SER A 72 1.11 -10.79 -6.04
N THR A 73 0.32 -11.87 -6.02
CA THR A 73 -1.14 -11.86 -5.83
C THR A 73 -1.65 -11.47 -4.44
N GLY A 74 -0.77 -11.17 -3.47
CA GLY A 74 -1.14 -10.72 -2.12
C GLY A 74 -0.64 -9.32 -1.77
N VAL A 75 0.05 -8.65 -2.68
CA VAL A 75 0.58 -7.30 -2.44
C VAL A 75 -0.48 -6.28 -2.82
N ASN A 76 -0.79 -5.39 -1.87
CA ASN A 76 -1.76 -4.32 -2.05
C ASN A 76 -1.20 -3.01 -1.50
N PHE A 77 -0.44 -2.25 -2.29
CA PHE A 77 0.13 -0.98 -1.85
C PHE A 77 -0.90 0.14 -1.61
N THR A 78 -2.18 -0.08 -1.94
CA THR A 78 -3.26 0.84 -1.55
C THR A 78 -3.63 0.65 -0.09
N ASP A 79 -3.38 -0.53 0.52
CA ASP A 79 -3.61 -0.78 1.95
C ASP A 79 -2.59 -0.04 2.83
N PRO A 80 -2.99 1.04 3.51
CA PRO A 80 -2.09 1.78 4.38
C PRO A 80 -1.76 1.05 5.69
N TYR A 81 -2.54 0.05 6.14
CA TYR A 81 -2.23 -0.67 7.37
C TYR A 81 -0.96 -1.51 7.22
N THR A 82 -0.77 -2.08 6.03
CA THR A 82 0.37 -2.97 5.76
C THR A 82 1.59 -2.22 5.19
N TRP A 83 1.35 -1.17 4.40
CA TRP A 83 2.36 -0.56 3.53
C TRP A 83 2.65 0.91 3.80
N PHE A 84 2.05 1.51 4.82
CA PHE A 84 2.53 2.79 5.33
C PHE A 84 3.88 2.59 6.03
N ASP A 85 4.90 3.28 5.55
CA ASP A 85 6.27 3.22 6.06
C ASP A 85 6.76 4.61 6.51
N GLY A 86 5.84 5.42 7.04
CA GLY A 86 6.09 6.81 7.40
C GLY A 86 6.02 7.78 6.24
N PHE A 87 6.01 9.08 6.57
CA PHE A 87 6.04 10.16 5.58
C PHE A 87 7.43 10.29 4.96
N LYS A 88 7.50 10.23 3.64
CA LYS A 88 8.72 10.19 2.85
C LYS A 88 9.21 11.57 2.43
N ALA A 89 8.37 12.58 2.60
CA ALA A 89 8.73 13.99 2.47
C ALA A 89 7.79 14.85 3.32
N THR A 90 8.30 16.01 3.74
CA THR A 90 7.52 17.09 4.36
C THR A 90 7.78 18.36 3.56
N TRP A 91 6.71 18.95 3.06
CA TRP A 91 6.73 20.15 2.23
C TRP A 91 5.81 21.22 2.81
N THR A 92 5.93 22.44 2.32
CA THR A 92 4.93 23.49 2.52
C THR A 92 4.05 23.62 1.27
N GLN A 93 2.82 24.10 1.44
CA GLN A 93 1.94 24.43 0.33
C GLN A 93 2.68 25.29 -0.73
N GLU A 94 2.39 25.03 -2.02
CA GLU A 94 2.97 25.72 -3.18
C GLU A 94 4.51 25.62 -3.32
N GLN A 95 5.17 24.83 -2.48
CA GLN A 95 6.59 24.57 -2.61
C GLN A 95 6.91 23.93 -3.97
N GLU A 96 8.06 24.33 -4.53
CA GLU A 96 8.65 23.62 -5.66
C GLU A 96 9.48 22.44 -5.17
N VAL A 97 9.20 21.26 -5.72
CA VAL A 97 9.75 19.98 -5.28
C VAL A 97 10.33 19.22 -6.47
N ASP A 98 11.49 18.60 -6.25
CA ASP A 98 12.11 17.72 -7.24
C ASP A 98 11.63 16.28 -7.01
N ILE A 99 11.12 15.65 -8.06
CA ILE A 99 10.54 14.31 -8.05
C ILE A 99 11.32 13.46 -9.04
N THR A 100 11.78 12.29 -8.59
CA THR A 100 12.61 11.37 -9.38
C THR A 100 11.87 10.07 -9.65
N ILE A 101 11.86 9.66 -10.91
CA ILE A 101 11.29 8.39 -11.40
C ILE A 101 12.41 7.56 -11.99
N TYR A 102 12.35 6.25 -11.79
CA TYR A 102 13.22 5.30 -12.44
C TYR A 102 12.41 4.40 -13.38
N LEU A 103 12.93 4.15 -14.57
CA LEU A 103 12.38 3.29 -15.60
C LEU A 103 13.40 2.20 -15.92
N SER A 104 13.02 0.96 -15.70
CA SER A 104 13.78 -0.20 -16.19
C SER A 104 13.50 -0.47 -17.67
N THR A 105 12.36 -0.01 -18.19
CA THR A 105 12.03 -0.01 -19.62
C THR A 105 11.17 1.20 -19.94
N ASN A 106 11.44 1.82 -21.09
CA ASN A 106 10.80 3.04 -21.52
C ASN A 106 9.81 2.73 -22.66
N HIS A 107 8.52 2.73 -22.33
CA HIS A 107 7.41 2.55 -23.28
C HIS A 107 6.90 3.86 -23.88
N GLY A 108 7.68 4.94 -23.77
CA GLY A 108 7.25 6.28 -24.13
C GLY A 108 6.04 6.72 -23.29
N GLY A 109 5.24 7.60 -23.86
CA GLY A 109 3.93 7.93 -23.32
C GLY A 109 3.91 9.07 -22.32
N ARG A 110 2.80 9.18 -21.60
CA ARG A 110 2.39 10.37 -20.85
C ARG A 110 2.42 10.13 -19.36
N MET A 111 2.95 11.07 -18.60
CA MET A 111 3.03 10.99 -17.15
C MET A 111 2.41 12.20 -16.47
N ALA A 112 2.01 12.03 -15.21
CA ALA A 112 1.53 13.08 -14.32
C ALA A 112 1.95 12.82 -12.86
N MET A 113 2.05 13.89 -12.08
CA MET A 113 2.13 13.83 -10.61
C MET A 113 0.83 14.40 -10.04
N ARG A 114 0.20 13.65 -9.14
CA ARG A 114 -1.12 13.96 -8.58
C ARG A 114 -1.09 13.81 -7.08
N LEU A 115 -1.95 14.52 -6.40
CA LEU A 115 -2.09 14.42 -4.95
C LEU A 115 -3.50 13.96 -4.58
N CYS A 116 -3.62 13.30 -3.44
CA CYS A 116 -4.89 13.16 -2.77
C CYS A 116 -4.75 13.78 -1.37
N PRO A 117 -5.37 14.95 -1.10
CA PRO A 117 -5.32 15.62 0.19
C PRO A 117 -6.32 15.02 1.18
N ARG A 118 -6.41 13.69 1.17
CA ARG A 118 -7.20 12.91 2.10
C ARG A 118 -6.24 12.08 2.92
N ASP A 119 -6.75 11.67 4.06
CA ASP A 119 -6.08 10.64 4.83
C ASP A 119 -5.88 9.36 3.99
N ARG A 120 -4.75 8.69 4.22
CA ARG A 120 -4.28 7.50 3.49
C ARG A 120 -5.21 6.29 3.53
N PHE A 121 -6.20 6.27 4.42
CA PHE A 121 -7.25 5.23 4.50
C PHE A 121 -8.41 5.48 3.52
N GLY A 122 -8.50 6.67 2.91
CA GLY A 122 -9.59 7.09 2.04
C GLY A 122 -9.18 7.38 0.60
N LEU A 123 -8.30 6.57 0.00
CA LEU A 123 -7.83 6.77 -1.37
C LEU A 123 -8.85 6.28 -2.40
N TYR A 124 -9.14 7.11 -3.39
CA TYR A 124 -10.00 6.76 -4.52
C TYR A 124 -9.57 7.54 -5.78
N PRO A 125 -9.80 7.00 -7.00
CA PRO A 125 -9.28 7.60 -8.23
C PRO A 125 -9.69 9.06 -8.46
N THR A 126 -10.94 9.43 -8.15
CA THR A 126 -11.40 10.81 -8.41
C THR A 126 -10.64 11.85 -7.58
N CYS A 127 -10.17 11.50 -6.37
CA CYS A 127 -9.35 12.39 -5.55
C CYS A 127 -8.09 12.87 -6.28
N PHE A 128 -7.40 11.96 -6.98
CA PHE A 128 -6.19 12.27 -7.74
C PHE A 128 -6.48 12.98 -9.07
N ASN A 129 -7.67 12.75 -9.63
CA ASN A 129 -8.07 13.32 -10.91
C ASN A 129 -8.61 14.75 -10.80
N GLU A 130 -8.97 15.21 -9.59
CA GLU A 130 -9.37 16.60 -9.37
C GLU A 130 -8.28 17.57 -9.87
N PRO A 131 -8.59 18.52 -10.77
CA PRO A 131 -7.60 19.46 -11.30
C PRO A 131 -6.88 20.27 -10.21
N ALA A 132 -7.57 20.55 -9.10
CA ALA A 132 -7.00 21.26 -7.94
C ALA A 132 -5.92 20.45 -7.20
N ASN A 133 -5.82 19.14 -7.43
CA ASN A 133 -4.85 18.27 -6.78
C ASN A 133 -3.69 17.86 -7.69
N GLN A 134 -3.62 18.38 -8.92
CA GLN A 134 -2.57 18.05 -9.87
C GLN A 134 -1.37 18.98 -9.72
N LEU A 135 -0.17 18.39 -9.69
CA LEU A 135 1.07 19.16 -9.62
C LEU A 135 1.38 19.77 -10.99
N ARG A 136 1.93 20.98 -10.96
CA ARG A 136 2.27 21.75 -12.18
C ARG A 136 3.78 21.74 -12.35
N ARG A 137 4.28 21.41 -13.54
CA ARG A 137 5.72 21.43 -13.84
C ARG A 137 6.29 22.83 -13.68
N VAL A 138 7.50 22.92 -13.13
CA VAL A 138 8.30 24.13 -13.09
C VAL A 138 9.46 23.96 -14.05
N SER A 139 9.54 24.84 -15.05
CA SER A 139 10.56 24.77 -16.09
C SER A 139 10.98 26.17 -16.51
N PRO A 140 12.28 26.39 -16.80
CA PRO A 140 12.73 27.64 -17.41
C PRO A 140 12.22 27.81 -18.85
N ASP A 141 11.96 26.70 -19.55
CA ASP A 141 11.32 26.73 -20.87
C ASP A 141 9.79 26.92 -20.71
N PRO A 142 9.22 28.03 -21.21
CA PRO A 142 7.79 28.33 -21.11
C PRO A 142 6.88 27.28 -21.73
N LYS A 143 7.38 26.50 -22.70
CA LYS A 143 6.63 25.41 -23.33
C LYS A 143 6.21 24.35 -22.31
N TYR A 144 7.06 24.08 -21.32
CA TYR A 144 6.85 23.05 -20.30
C TYR A 144 6.35 23.60 -18.96
N ASN A 145 6.54 24.89 -18.70
CA ASN A 145 6.17 25.49 -17.43
C ASN A 145 4.65 25.51 -17.23
N GLY A 146 4.18 25.14 -16.05
CA GLY A 146 2.75 25.09 -15.71
C GLY A 146 1.99 23.90 -16.31
N LYS A 147 2.64 23.00 -17.05
CA LYS A 147 2.00 21.80 -17.60
C LYS A 147 1.80 20.74 -16.53
N VAL A 148 0.71 19.99 -16.64
CA VAL A 148 0.48 18.81 -15.77
C VAL A 148 1.22 17.62 -16.36
N TYR A 149 1.09 17.44 -17.67
CA TYR A 149 1.62 16.28 -18.36
C TYR A 149 3.04 16.53 -18.87
N TRP A 150 3.82 15.45 -18.88
CA TRP A 150 5.04 15.38 -19.67
C TRP A 150 5.14 14.04 -20.38
N TYR A 151 6.03 14.00 -21.36
CA TYR A 151 6.20 12.88 -22.28
C TYR A 151 7.61 12.33 -22.16
N LEU A 152 7.71 11.01 -22.18
CA LEU A 152 9.01 10.33 -22.17
C LEU A 152 9.74 10.49 -23.49
N LYS A 153 11.04 10.76 -23.41
CA LYS A 153 11.98 10.70 -24.52
C LYS A 153 12.62 9.31 -24.61
N PRO A 154 13.05 8.83 -25.79
CA PRO A 154 13.61 7.49 -25.93
C PRO A 154 14.80 7.16 -25.03
N SER A 155 15.60 8.16 -24.64
CA SER A 155 16.77 7.99 -23.78
C SER A 155 16.49 8.08 -22.28
N ASP A 156 15.24 8.35 -21.89
CA ASP A 156 14.90 8.54 -20.48
C ASP A 156 14.93 7.21 -19.73
N ALA A 157 15.66 7.17 -18.61
CA ALA A 157 15.77 6.01 -17.72
C ALA A 157 15.63 6.44 -16.25
N GLU A 158 16.37 7.46 -15.83
CA GLU A 158 16.17 8.12 -14.54
C GLU A 158 15.86 9.60 -14.78
N ILE A 159 14.67 10.03 -14.36
CA ILE A 159 14.10 11.33 -14.72
C ILE A 159 13.83 12.07 -13.43
N THR A 160 14.45 13.25 -13.29
CA THR A 160 14.07 14.21 -12.24
C THR A 160 13.37 15.39 -12.89
N GLN A 161 12.15 15.68 -12.42
CA GLN A 161 11.36 16.84 -12.85
C GLN A 161 11.03 17.69 -11.61
N ARG A 162 10.99 19.00 -11.80
CA ARG A 162 10.55 19.93 -10.77
C ARG A 162 9.06 20.21 -10.93
N PHE A 163 8.35 20.22 -9.82
CA PHE A 163 6.92 20.49 -9.76
C PHE A 163 6.60 21.50 -8.67
N ARG A 164 5.56 22.30 -8.89
CA ARG A 164 4.93 23.13 -7.88
C ARG A 164 3.73 22.39 -7.30
N LEU A 165 3.67 22.32 -5.97
CA LEU A 165 2.53 21.77 -5.25
C LEU A 165 1.28 22.63 -5.47
N PRO A 166 0.06 22.06 -5.48
CA PRO A 166 -1.14 22.83 -5.76
C PRO A 166 -1.44 23.88 -4.68
N PRO A 167 -2.00 25.04 -5.05
CA PRO A 167 -2.45 26.04 -4.09
C PRO A 167 -3.63 25.54 -3.26
N GLY A 168 -3.70 25.97 -2.00
CA GLY A 168 -4.75 25.60 -1.04
C GLY A 168 -4.67 24.17 -0.52
N VAL A 169 -3.72 23.36 -0.98
CA VAL A 169 -3.57 21.97 -0.54
C VAL A 169 -2.63 21.89 0.67
N SER A 170 -3.16 21.42 1.80
CA SER A 170 -2.41 21.03 2.99
C SER A 170 -3.03 19.79 3.63
N CYS A 171 -2.20 19.01 4.33
CA CYS A 171 -2.57 17.72 4.92
C CYS A 171 -1.59 17.37 6.04
N SER A 172 -1.78 17.99 7.20
CA SER A 172 -0.96 17.73 8.39
C SER A 172 -1.10 16.28 8.90
N SER A 173 -2.20 15.60 8.57
CA SER A 173 -2.42 14.17 8.86
C SER A 173 -1.85 13.23 7.79
N GLY A 174 -1.25 13.76 6.72
CA GLY A 174 -0.71 13.01 5.59
C GLY A 174 -1.52 13.17 4.31
N CYS A 175 -0.79 13.30 3.20
CA CYS A 175 -1.27 13.16 1.84
C CYS A 175 -0.69 11.90 1.20
N VAL A 176 -1.30 11.48 0.10
CA VAL A 176 -0.68 10.54 -0.81
C VAL A 176 -0.38 11.23 -2.14
N LEU A 177 0.88 11.20 -2.54
CA LEU A 177 1.36 11.60 -3.85
C LEU A 177 1.31 10.38 -4.77
N GLN A 178 0.66 10.51 -5.93
CA GLN A 178 0.61 9.50 -6.97
C GLN A 178 1.48 9.92 -8.15
N TRP A 179 2.42 9.07 -8.53
CA TRP A 179 2.95 9.05 -9.88
C TRP A 179 2.03 8.20 -10.76
N TRP A 180 1.60 8.75 -11.89
CA TRP A 180 0.77 8.09 -12.88
C TRP A 180 1.48 8.14 -14.23
N TRP A 181 1.64 7.00 -14.87
CA TRP A 181 2.24 6.88 -16.20
C TRP A 181 1.34 6.03 -17.08
N VAL A 182 1.13 6.46 -18.32
CA VAL A 182 0.49 5.70 -19.38
C VAL A 182 1.52 5.43 -20.47
N GLY A 183 1.87 4.16 -20.67
CA GLY A 183 2.76 3.73 -21.75
C GLY A 183 2.07 3.85 -23.12
N TYR A 184 2.82 4.17 -24.18
CA TYR A 184 2.28 4.36 -25.55
C TYR A 184 2.70 3.24 -26.52
N GLN A 185 3.04 2.07 -26.00
CA GLN A 185 3.46 0.93 -26.82
C GLN A 185 2.32 0.31 -27.65
N ASN A 186 1.07 0.39 -27.18
CA ASN A 186 -0.07 -0.23 -27.87
C ASN A 186 -0.93 0.80 -28.60
N CYS A 187 -1.11 1.97 -27.99
CA CYS A 187 -1.83 3.11 -28.53
C CYS A 187 -1.44 4.37 -27.75
N TYR A 188 -1.70 5.55 -28.30
CA TYR A 188 -1.43 6.83 -27.63
C TYR A 188 -2.72 7.54 -27.22
N LEU A 189 -2.67 8.34 -26.15
CA LEU A 189 -3.81 9.16 -25.74
C LEU A 189 -3.87 10.46 -26.55
N PRO A 190 -5.08 10.94 -26.86
CA PRO A 190 -5.24 12.27 -27.46
C PRO A 190 -4.74 13.35 -26.50
N CYS A 191 -4.40 14.51 -27.07
CA CYS A 191 -4.08 15.70 -26.28
C CYS A 191 -5.23 16.05 -25.34
N ALA A 192 -4.91 16.31 -24.08
CA ALA A 192 -5.74 17.00 -23.13
C ALA A 192 -5.78 18.51 -23.46
N ALA A 193 -6.37 19.30 -22.56
CA ALA A 193 -6.43 20.75 -22.71
C ALA A 193 -5.02 21.35 -22.89
N ALA A 194 -4.89 22.33 -23.78
CA ALA A 194 -3.61 22.98 -24.07
C ALA A 194 -2.92 23.58 -22.83
N ALA A 195 -3.68 23.93 -21.79
CA ALA A 195 -3.14 24.39 -20.51
C ALA A 195 -2.34 23.31 -19.76
N ASP A 196 -2.74 22.05 -19.89
CA ASP A 196 -2.17 20.92 -19.15
C ASP A 196 -1.16 20.13 -19.98
N ASP A 197 -1.25 20.24 -21.30
CA ASP A 197 -0.47 19.47 -22.26
C ASP A 197 0.62 20.26 -22.98
N VAL A 198 1.56 19.51 -23.55
CA VAL A 198 2.70 20.04 -24.29
C VAL A 198 2.43 19.90 -25.80
N ALA A 199 2.27 21.04 -26.47
CA ALA A 199 2.05 21.09 -27.92
C ALA A 199 3.21 20.41 -28.67
N GLY A 200 2.87 19.54 -29.64
CA GLY A 200 3.82 18.79 -30.45
C GLY A 200 4.38 17.52 -29.79
N GLU A 201 4.08 17.26 -28.52
CA GLU A 201 4.45 16.01 -27.83
C GLU A 201 3.22 15.17 -27.48
N CYS A 202 2.09 15.81 -27.17
CA CYS A 202 0.82 15.13 -27.01
C CYS A 202 0.28 14.58 -28.33
N GLY A 203 -0.46 13.47 -28.29
CA GLY A 203 -1.09 12.90 -29.48
C GLY A 203 -0.11 12.33 -30.51
N VAL A 204 1.15 12.11 -30.15
CA VAL A 204 2.17 11.57 -31.04
C VAL A 204 2.40 10.09 -30.73
N SER A 205 2.37 9.28 -31.78
CA SER A 205 2.73 7.86 -31.71
C SER A 205 4.24 7.69 -31.71
N VAL A 206 4.78 6.91 -30.77
CA VAL A 206 6.22 6.62 -30.69
C VAL A 206 6.65 5.44 -31.56
N ASN A 207 5.69 4.62 -32.02
CA ASN A 207 5.94 3.37 -32.73
C ASN A 207 4.93 3.10 -33.86
N GLY A 208 4.18 4.11 -34.31
CA GLY A 208 3.13 3.95 -35.33
C GLY A 208 1.82 3.36 -34.81
N ALA A 209 1.69 3.11 -33.50
CA ALA A 209 0.43 2.77 -32.86
C ALA A 209 -0.65 3.85 -33.08
N GLY A 210 -1.92 3.44 -33.13
CA GLY A 210 -3.08 4.32 -33.27
C GLY A 210 -3.48 5.04 -31.97
N VAL A 211 -4.54 5.84 -32.04
CA VAL A 211 -5.15 6.51 -30.88
C VAL A 211 -5.88 5.47 -30.01
N CYS A 212 -5.71 5.52 -28.69
CA CYS A 212 -6.49 4.69 -27.78
C CYS A 212 -7.96 5.12 -27.78
N SER A 213 -8.89 4.18 -27.95
CA SER A 213 -10.32 4.44 -27.74
C SER A 213 -10.70 4.43 -26.25
N SER A 214 -9.86 3.84 -25.39
CA SER A 214 -9.95 3.88 -23.93
C SER A 214 -8.56 3.80 -23.33
N ILE A 215 -8.34 4.45 -22.18
CA ILE A 215 -7.07 4.34 -21.44
C ILE A 215 -6.74 2.92 -20.99
N THR A 216 -7.76 2.06 -20.86
CA THR A 216 -7.60 0.64 -20.49
C THR A 216 -6.97 -0.21 -21.60
N GLN A 217 -6.79 0.31 -22.81
CA GLN A 217 -6.14 -0.39 -23.93
C GLN A 217 -4.62 -0.36 -23.87
N THR A 218 -4.07 0.48 -23.00
CA THR A 218 -2.63 0.61 -22.84
C THR A 218 -2.21 0.42 -21.39
N GLU A 219 -0.92 0.18 -21.22
CA GLU A 219 -0.32 -0.03 -19.91
C GLU A 219 -0.29 1.28 -19.11
N GLN A 220 -0.49 1.17 -17.82
CA GLN A 220 -0.61 2.20 -16.82
C GLN A 220 0.20 1.80 -15.58
N PHE A 221 0.92 2.74 -15.02
CA PHE A 221 1.68 2.54 -13.79
C PHE A 221 1.32 3.60 -12.78
N ASN A 222 0.91 3.13 -11.60
CA ASN A 222 0.59 3.99 -10.49
C ASN A 222 1.52 3.64 -9.32
N ASN A 223 2.15 4.63 -8.71
CA ASN A 223 2.84 4.45 -7.44
C ASN A 223 2.41 5.54 -6.47
N CYS A 224 2.32 5.17 -5.20
CA CYS A 224 1.96 6.09 -4.12
C CYS A 224 3.15 6.34 -3.20
N ALA A 225 3.36 7.59 -2.79
CA ALA A 225 4.25 7.98 -1.72
C ALA A 225 3.47 8.77 -0.66
N ASP A 226 3.67 8.45 0.62
CA ASP A 226 3.04 9.19 1.72
C ASP A 226 3.88 10.43 2.06
N VAL A 227 3.27 11.61 2.09
CA VAL A 227 3.96 12.89 2.31
C VAL A 227 3.17 13.79 3.26
N LEU A 228 3.82 14.79 3.84
CA LEU A 228 3.18 15.87 4.59
C LEU A 228 3.24 17.16 3.77
N ILE A 229 2.12 17.89 3.71
CA ILE A 229 2.09 19.25 3.18
C ILE A 229 1.54 20.18 4.26
N LEU A 230 2.40 21.07 4.75
CA LEU A 230 2.08 22.00 5.81
C LEU A 230 1.52 23.31 5.23
N PRO A 231 0.64 24.02 5.96
CA PRO A 231 0.18 25.35 5.58
C PRO A 231 1.35 26.33 5.40
N PRO A 232 1.19 27.39 4.58
CA PRO A 232 2.17 28.47 4.45
C PRO A 232 2.55 29.05 5.82
N GLY A 233 3.81 29.41 6.01
CA GLY A 233 4.31 29.99 7.27
C GLY A 233 4.51 29.00 8.41
N SER A 234 4.11 27.74 8.25
CA SER A 234 4.62 26.67 9.11
C SER A 234 6.11 26.55 8.82
N ASN A 235 6.96 26.63 9.85
CA ASN A 235 8.39 26.30 9.74
C ASN A 235 8.52 24.81 9.43
N GLY A 236 8.15 24.39 8.22
CA GLY A 236 8.57 23.14 7.65
C GLY A 236 10.08 23.23 7.62
N GLY A 237 10.76 22.47 8.49
CA GLY A 237 12.20 22.32 8.51
C GLY A 237 12.68 21.63 7.24
N GLY A 238 12.40 22.25 6.10
CA GLY A 238 12.79 21.86 4.75
C GLY A 238 14.28 22.01 4.65
N SER A 239 14.99 21.04 5.22
CA SER A 239 16.26 20.65 4.68
C SER A 239 15.96 20.25 3.23
N THR A 240 16.27 21.13 2.29
CA THR A 240 16.47 20.83 0.88
C THR A 240 17.65 19.88 0.68
N SER A 241 17.98 19.05 1.68
CA SER A 241 18.84 17.90 1.44
C SER A 241 18.09 17.03 0.45
N SER A 242 18.53 17.13 -0.81
CA SER A 242 18.45 16.03 -1.75
C SER A 242 18.61 14.74 -0.93
N PRO A 243 17.70 13.77 -1.04
CA PRO A 243 17.80 12.52 -0.29
C PRO A 243 19.25 12.05 -0.35
N PRO A 244 19.90 11.71 0.78
CA PRO A 244 21.30 11.30 0.77
C PRO A 244 21.46 10.27 -0.34
N LYS A 245 22.33 10.61 -1.30
CA LYS A 245 22.60 9.76 -2.47
C LYS A 245 22.73 8.33 -1.95
N PRO A 246 21.93 7.37 -2.44
CA PRO A 246 22.03 5.99 -1.98
C PRO A 246 23.51 5.61 -1.98
N PRO A 247 24.04 4.98 -0.90
CA PRO A 247 25.45 4.64 -0.85
C PRO A 247 25.80 3.92 -2.15
N SER A 248 26.75 4.50 -2.88
CA SER A 248 27.24 3.89 -4.12
C SER A 248 27.57 2.44 -3.78
N PRO A 249 27.07 1.45 -4.53
CA PRO A 249 27.42 0.06 -4.28
C PRO A 249 28.94 0.00 -4.21
N SER A 250 29.48 -0.53 -3.10
CA SER A 250 30.91 -0.71 -2.98
C SER A 250 31.37 -1.53 -4.19
N PRO A 251 32.52 -1.19 -4.80
CA PRO A 251 33.07 -1.97 -5.90
C PRO A 251 33.05 -3.45 -5.51
N PRO A 252 32.68 -4.37 -6.42
CA PRO A 252 32.74 -5.79 -6.13
C PRO A 252 34.11 -6.12 -5.55
N ARG A 253 34.11 -6.67 -4.34
CA ARG A 253 35.33 -7.08 -3.66
C ARG A 253 36.08 -8.01 -4.63
N PRO A 254 37.37 -7.76 -4.93
CA PRO A 254 38.13 -8.64 -5.81
C PRO A 254 37.99 -10.08 -5.33
N SER A 255 37.64 -10.97 -6.26
CA SER A 255 37.57 -12.40 -5.98
C SER A 255 38.90 -12.83 -5.35
N PRO A 256 38.89 -13.56 -4.22
CA PRO A 256 40.12 -14.03 -3.60
C PRO A 256 40.93 -14.84 -4.62
N PRO A 257 42.26 -14.62 -4.70
CA PRO A 257 43.10 -15.37 -5.62
C PRO A 257 43.00 -16.87 -5.31
N SER A 258 42.88 -17.66 -6.38
CA SER A 258 42.86 -19.12 -6.33
C SER A 258 44.07 -19.64 -5.52
N PRO A 259 43.88 -20.54 -4.54
CA PRO A 259 44.98 -21.06 -3.76
C PRO A 259 45.95 -21.85 -4.65
N ALA A 260 47.23 -21.49 -4.57
CA ALA A 260 48.32 -22.21 -5.20
C ALA A 260 48.51 -23.60 -4.57
N PRO A 261 48.94 -24.62 -5.33
CA PRO A 261 49.13 -25.97 -4.82
C PRO A 261 50.27 -26.02 -3.79
N ALA A 262 49.98 -26.62 -2.64
CA ALA A 262 50.92 -26.74 -1.52
C ALA A 262 52.04 -27.75 -1.84
N ALA A 263 53.29 -27.27 -1.83
CA ALA A 263 54.48 -28.11 -1.79
C ALA A 263 54.78 -28.51 -0.33
N GLY A 264 55.09 -29.80 -0.14
CA GLY A 264 55.25 -30.43 1.16
C GLY A 264 56.45 -29.91 1.96
N THR A 265 56.29 -29.85 3.28
CA THR A 265 57.35 -29.53 4.24
C THR A 265 57.82 -30.77 5.02
N PRO A 266 59.10 -30.77 5.49
CA PRO A 266 59.77 -31.94 6.07
C PRO A 266 59.44 -32.15 7.57
N PRO A 267 59.75 -33.33 8.13
CA PRO A 267 59.33 -33.71 9.48
C PRO A 267 60.13 -32.98 10.57
N ARG A 268 59.41 -32.60 11.63
CA ARG A 268 59.93 -31.87 12.80
C ARG A 268 60.48 -32.84 13.87
N PRO A 269 61.55 -32.48 14.61
CA PRO A 269 62.15 -33.32 15.65
C PRO A 269 61.28 -33.44 16.93
N PRO A 270 61.52 -34.46 17.77
CA PRO A 270 60.68 -34.78 18.92
C PRO A 270 60.91 -33.84 20.11
N THR A 271 59.81 -33.48 20.77
CA THR A 271 59.75 -32.62 21.95
C THR A 271 59.84 -33.44 23.25
N PRO A 272 60.45 -32.91 24.35
CA PRO A 272 60.59 -33.62 25.63
C PRO A 272 59.26 -33.83 26.40
N PRO A 273 59.23 -34.74 27.39
CA PRO A 273 57.99 -35.19 28.02
C PRO A 273 57.45 -34.18 29.05
N GLN A 274 56.13 -33.96 28.99
CA GLN A 274 55.37 -33.11 29.89
C GLN A 274 54.89 -33.85 31.16
N PRO A 275 54.64 -33.14 32.28
CA PRO A 275 54.19 -33.72 33.54
C PRO A 275 52.76 -34.27 33.49
N PRO A 276 52.38 -35.17 34.41
CA PRO A 276 51.08 -35.84 34.39
C PRO A 276 49.93 -34.87 34.68
N SER A 277 48.94 -34.89 33.78
CA SER A 277 47.71 -34.12 33.88
C SER A 277 46.73 -34.68 34.92
N PRO A 278 45.93 -33.84 35.58
CA PRO A 278 44.95 -34.25 36.57
C PRO A 278 43.77 -35.03 35.97
N LYS A 279 43.16 -35.86 36.82
CA LYS A 279 42.12 -36.84 36.49
C LYS A 279 40.86 -36.17 35.91
N PRO A 280 40.30 -36.66 34.77
CA PRO A 280 39.12 -36.06 34.14
C PRO A 280 37.84 -36.19 34.99
N PRO A 281 36.93 -35.20 34.94
CA PRO A 281 35.59 -35.31 35.51
C PRO A 281 34.74 -36.33 34.75
N ALA A 282 33.76 -36.90 35.46
CA ALA A 282 32.84 -37.90 34.91
C ALA A 282 32.01 -37.37 33.72
N PRO A 283 31.68 -38.21 32.72
CA PRO A 283 30.94 -37.79 31.53
C PRO A 283 29.51 -37.36 31.87
N ALA A 284 29.07 -36.26 31.27
CA ALA A 284 27.68 -35.81 31.32
C ALA A 284 26.75 -36.79 30.57
N PRO A 285 25.46 -36.86 30.93
CA PRO A 285 24.50 -37.74 30.27
C PRO A 285 24.37 -37.41 28.77
N PRO A 286 24.15 -38.40 27.90
CA PRO A 286 23.99 -38.17 26.47
C PRO A 286 22.73 -37.35 26.19
N SER A 287 22.91 -36.27 25.42
CA SER A 287 21.80 -35.41 24.96
C SER A 287 20.75 -36.21 24.18
N PRO A 288 19.45 -35.88 24.35
CA PRO A 288 18.38 -36.54 23.62
C PRO A 288 18.54 -36.35 22.11
N LYS A 289 18.27 -37.43 21.37
CA LYS A 289 18.40 -37.50 19.91
C LYS A 289 17.45 -36.46 19.28
N PRO A 290 17.91 -35.64 18.31
CA PRO A 290 17.06 -34.69 17.63
C PRO A 290 15.85 -35.38 16.98
N PRO A 291 14.64 -34.82 17.07
CA PRO A 291 13.47 -35.36 16.40
C PRO A 291 13.72 -35.36 14.88
N SER A 292 13.33 -36.45 14.23
CA SER A 292 13.43 -36.59 12.78
C SER A 292 12.67 -35.44 12.08
N PRO A 293 13.20 -34.90 10.97
CA PRO A 293 12.56 -33.81 10.26
C PRO A 293 11.17 -34.22 9.79
N VAL A 294 10.19 -33.38 10.15
CA VAL A 294 8.80 -33.50 9.70
C VAL A 294 8.78 -33.38 8.17
N PRO A 295 8.09 -34.27 7.44
CA PRO A 295 7.93 -34.15 6.00
C PRO A 295 7.40 -32.75 5.63
N PRO A 296 7.92 -32.13 4.55
CA PRO A 296 7.45 -30.83 4.14
C PRO A 296 5.95 -30.86 3.86
N SER A 297 5.21 -29.95 4.50
CA SER A 297 3.79 -29.75 4.24
C SER A 297 3.56 -29.58 2.73
N PRO A 298 2.48 -30.17 2.17
CA PRO A 298 2.15 -29.94 0.77
C PRO A 298 2.03 -28.44 0.49
N PRO A 299 2.46 -27.99 -0.70
CA PRO A 299 2.36 -26.58 -1.06
C PRO A 299 0.90 -26.12 -0.89
N PRO A 300 0.68 -24.92 -0.31
CA PRO A 300 -0.67 -24.39 -0.15
C PRO A 300 -1.37 -24.36 -1.50
N ARG A 301 -2.64 -24.80 -1.53
CA ARG A 301 -3.45 -24.72 -2.75
C ARG A 301 -3.42 -23.26 -3.25
N PRO A 302 -3.24 -23.04 -4.56
CA PRO A 302 -3.37 -21.71 -5.14
C PRO A 302 -4.70 -21.08 -4.69
N PRO A 303 -4.72 -19.81 -4.24
CA PRO A 303 -5.97 -19.15 -3.95
C PRO A 303 -6.83 -19.10 -5.20
N THR A 304 -8.13 -19.27 -5.03
CA THR A 304 -9.10 -19.05 -6.10
C THR A 304 -8.92 -17.64 -6.68
N PRO A 305 -8.90 -17.48 -8.01
CA PRO A 305 -8.81 -16.17 -8.66
C PRO A 305 -9.80 -15.17 -8.06
N PRO A 306 -9.48 -13.87 -8.00
CA PRO A 306 -10.44 -12.86 -7.59
C PRO A 306 -11.65 -12.93 -8.52
N SER A 307 -12.84 -12.96 -7.92
CA SER A 307 -14.08 -12.97 -8.67
C SER A 307 -14.10 -11.77 -9.64
N PRO A 308 -14.53 -11.94 -10.90
CA PRO A 308 -14.70 -10.83 -11.83
C PRO A 308 -15.56 -9.73 -11.20
N PRO A 309 -15.46 -8.46 -11.68
CA PRO A 309 -16.32 -7.38 -11.23
C PRO A 309 -17.76 -7.88 -11.20
N GLY A 310 -18.34 -7.97 -10.00
CA GLY A 310 -19.70 -8.48 -9.83
C GLY A 310 -20.65 -7.70 -10.74
N PRO A 311 -21.69 -8.34 -11.29
CA PRO A 311 -22.63 -7.68 -12.17
C PRO A 311 -23.18 -6.44 -11.46
N VAL A 312 -23.02 -5.27 -12.08
CA VAL A 312 -23.79 -4.10 -11.69
C VAL A 312 -25.24 -4.42 -12.05
N CYS A 313 -26.05 -4.66 -11.04
CA CYS A 313 -27.47 -4.96 -11.20
C CYS A 313 -28.17 -3.87 -12.03
N ALA A 314 -29.02 -4.31 -12.96
CA ALA A 314 -29.76 -3.41 -13.84
C ALA A 314 -30.83 -2.64 -13.03
N PRO A 315 -30.88 -1.30 -13.10
CA PRO A 315 -31.69 -0.47 -12.21
C PRO A 315 -33.20 -0.58 -12.38
N VAL A 316 -33.67 -1.23 -13.45
CA VAL A 316 -35.09 -1.29 -13.83
C VAL A 316 -35.79 -2.60 -13.46
N THR A 317 -35.05 -3.67 -13.14
CA THR A 317 -35.65 -4.98 -12.82
C THR A 317 -35.20 -5.57 -11.49
N ASP A 318 -34.10 -5.07 -10.90
CA ASP A 318 -33.63 -5.50 -9.60
C ASP A 318 -34.03 -4.49 -8.51
N TRP A 319 -34.97 -4.90 -7.65
CA TRP A 319 -35.49 -4.08 -6.56
C TRP A 319 -34.39 -3.53 -5.64
N LYS A 320 -33.31 -4.29 -5.44
CA LYS A 320 -32.18 -3.89 -4.59
C LYS A 320 -31.50 -2.64 -5.13
N CYS A 321 -31.51 -2.47 -6.45
CA CYS A 321 -30.75 -1.46 -7.15
C CYS A 321 -31.58 -0.24 -7.49
N THR A 322 -32.90 -0.44 -7.64
CA THR A 322 -33.89 0.63 -7.52
C THR A 322 -33.82 1.28 -6.14
N GLN A 323 -33.78 0.48 -5.06
CA GLN A 323 -33.70 1.01 -3.69
C GLN A 323 -32.44 1.83 -3.44
N CYS A 324 -31.29 1.42 -4.00
CA CYS A 324 -30.06 2.22 -3.97
C CYS A 324 -30.24 3.61 -4.61
N GLY A 325 -30.97 3.70 -5.73
CA GLY A 325 -31.27 4.98 -6.38
C GLY A 325 -32.14 5.88 -5.50
N VAL A 326 -33.17 5.31 -4.88
CA VAL A 326 -34.06 6.04 -3.94
C VAL A 326 -33.24 6.59 -2.77
N LEU A 327 -32.48 5.74 -2.08
CA LEU A 327 -31.67 6.14 -0.92
C LEU A 327 -30.61 7.18 -1.27
N ALA A 328 -29.89 7.00 -2.38
CA ALA A 328 -28.89 7.95 -2.83
C ALA A 328 -29.50 9.31 -3.18
N ASN A 329 -30.67 9.33 -3.83
CA ASN A 329 -31.37 10.58 -4.16
C ASN A 329 -31.89 11.29 -2.91
N THR A 330 -32.46 10.54 -1.95
CA THR A 330 -32.90 11.10 -0.67
C THR A 330 -31.72 11.69 0.11
N ALA A 331 -30.57 11.02 0.08
CA ALA A 331 -29.36 11.47 0.77
C ALA A 331 -28.61 12.60 0.05
N ALA A 332 -28.90 12.86 -1.24
CA ALA A 332 -28.12 13.77 -2.06
C ALA A 332 -28.06 15.21 -1.53
N ALA A 333 -29.14 15.70 -0.90
CA ALA A 333 -29.18 17.03 -0.31
C ALA A 333 -28.23 17.18 0.90
N ALA A 334 -27.99 16.10 1.66
CA ALA A 334 -27.14 16.12 2.85
C ALA A 334 -25.70 15.66 2.55
N LEU A 335 -25.52 14.68 1.65
CA LEU A 335 -24.26 13.96 1.43
C LEU A 335 -23.66 14.18 0.03
N GLY A 336 -24.30 15.01 -0.80
CA GLY A 336 -23.94 15.24 -2.19
C GLY A 336 -24.39 14.12 -3.14
N THR A 337 -24.28 14.38 -4.44
CA THR A 337 -24.73 13.48 -5.52
C THR A 337 -23.75 12.31 -5.79
N GLY A 338 -24.12 11.34 -6.62
CA GLY A 338 -23.22 10.26 -7.05
C GLY A 338 -22.97 9.15 -6.03
N LEU A 339 -23.92 8.90 -5.12
CA LEU A 339 -23.90 7.75 -4.19
C LEU A 339 -24.65 6.52 -4.74
N ASP A 340 -25.36 6.70 -5.85
CA ASP A 340 -26.19 5.67 -6.50
C ASP A 340 -25.32 4.54 -7.07
N THR A 341 -24.25 4.89 -7.80
CA THR A 341 -23.36 3.91 -8.44
C THR A 341 -22.63 3.05 -7.40
N PRO A 342 -21.95 3.63 -6.38
CA PRO A 342 -21.35 2.84 -5.31
C PRO A 342 -22.34 1.92 -4.57
N CYS A 343 -23.59 2.37 -4.37
CA CYS A 343 -24.61 1.54 -3.73
C CYS A 343 -25.01 0.37 -4.62
N ARG A 344 -25.24 0.60 -5.91
CA ARG A 344 -25.61 -0.46 -6.86
C ARG A 344 -24.50 -1.49 -7.03
N GLU A 345 -23.25 -1.06 -7.05
CA GLU A 345 -22.11 -1.98 -7.06
C GLU A 345 -22.05 -2.85 -5.79
N CYS A 346 -22.35 -2.27 -4.63
CA CYS A 346 -22.48 -3.02 -3.39
C CYS A 346 -23.64 -4.02 -3.47
N ALA A 347 -24.84 -3.54 -3.79
CA ALA A 347 -26.06 -4.33 -3.82
C ALA A 347 -26.02 -5.48 -4.84
N GLY A 348 -25.49 -5.23 -6.04
CA GLY A 348 -25.36 -6.23 -7.11
C GLY A 348 -24.41 -7.38 -6.78
N SER A 349 -23.50 -7.17 -5.81
CA SER A 349 -22.61 -8.22 -5.32
C SER A 349 -23.23 -9.13 -4.26
N MET A 350 -24.47 -8.84 -3.79
CA MET A 350 -25.06 -9.49 -2.62
C MET A 350 -26.41 -10.16 -2.90
N THR A 351 -26.62 -11.34 -2.32
CA THR A 351 -27.92 -12.04 -2.34
C THR A 351 -28.98 -11.30 -1.52
N ASP A 352 -28.56 -10.54 -0.50
CA ASP A 352 -29.38 -9.59 0.26
C ASP A 352 -28.65 -8.25 0.31
N ALA A 353 -29.24 -7.20 -0.25
CA ALA A 353 -28.61 -5.87 -0.32
C ALA A 353 -28.86 -5.02 0.95
N TRP A 354 -29.53 -5.57 1.96
CA TRP A 354 -29.85 -4.86 3.20
C TRP A 354 -28.62 -4.18 3.83
N ALA A 355 -27.46 -4.85 3.83
CA ALA A 355 -26.23 -4.29 4.38
C ALA A 355 -25.80 -3.00 3.65
N CYS A 356 -25.95 -2.95 2.32
CA CYS A 356 -25.64 -1.79 1.49
C CYS A 356 -26.66 -0.66 1.70
N HIS A 357 -27.95 -0.99 1.72
CA HIS A 357 -29.02 -0.02 1.94
C HIS A 357 -28.91 0.65 3.31
N ASN A 358 -28.60 -0.14 4.32
CA ASN A 358 -28.48 0.33 5.70
C ASN A 358 -27.24 1.23 5.91
N CYS A 359 -26.30 1.32 4.96
CA CYS A 359 -25.23 2.31 5.00
C CYS A 359 -25.71 3.77 4.93
N PHE A 360 -26.93 4.00 4.44
CA PHE A 360 -27.55 5.32 4.41
C PHE A 360 -28.28 5.66 5.71
N ALA A 361 -28.54 4.67 6.58
CA ALA A 361 -29.28 4.87 7.81
C ALA A 361 -28.42 5.65 8.83
N GLY A 362 -28.87 6.86 9.19
CA GLY A 362 -28.18 7.70 10.16
C GLY A 362 -26.88 8.34 9.67
N ALA A 363 -26.60 8.26 8.37
CA ALA A 363 -25.36 8.79 7.82
C ALA A 363 -25.37 10.31 7.69
N THR A 364 -24.39 10.96 8.33
CA THR A 364 -24.16 12.41 8.32
C THR A 364 -22.98 12.82 7.43
N ASP A 365 -22.15 11.86 7.01
CA ASP A 365 -20.94 12.09 6.22
C ASP A 365 -20.91 11.22 4.97
N ARG A 366 -20.52 11.83 3.86
CA ARG A 366 -20.37 11.15 2.56
C ARG A 366 -19.26 10.09 2.63
N GLY A 367 -18.14 10.41 3.27
CA GLY A 367 -17.01 9.49 3.43
C GLY A 367 -17.42 8.21 4.16
N MET A 368 -18.26 8.35 5.19
CA MET A 368 -18.83 7.22 5.92
C MET A 368 -19.70 6.33 5.04
N VAL A 369 -20.61 6.89 4.22
CA VAL A 369 -21.45 6.08 3.31
C VAL A 369 -20.58 5.31 2.32
N LEU A 370 -19.63 5.98 1.68
CA LEU A 370 -18.72 5.34 0.71
C LEU A 370 -17.88 4.24 1.37
N GLY A 371 -17.36 4.51 2.57
CA GLY A 371 -16.64 3.52 3.37
C GLY A 371 -17.51 2.31 3.72
N CYS A 372 -18.75 2.54 4.13
CA CYS A 372 -19.71 1.50 4.49
C CYS A 372 -20.09 0.62 3.29
N LEU A 373 -20.38 1.23 2.14
CA LEU A 373 -20.72 0.49 0.92
C LEU A 373 -19.54 -0.38 0.45
N SER A 374 -18.32 0.16 0.49
CA SER A 374 -17.10 -0.61 0.18
C SER A 374 -16.90 -1.77 1.16
N CYS A 375 -17.11 -1.52 2.47
CA CYS A 375 -17.04 -2.53 3.51
C CYS A 375 -18.05 -3.66 3.29
N ALA A 376 -19.34 -3.32 3.13
CA ALA A 376 -20.42 -4.28 2.96
C ALA A 376 -20.20 -5.17 1.72
N ARG A 377 -19.80 -4.56 0.60
CA ARG A 377 -19.40 -5.28 -0.61
C ARG A 377 -18.28 -6.28 -0.36
N SER A 378 -17.22 -5.86 0.33
CA SER A 378 -16.06 -6.73 0.60
C SER A 378 -16.37 -7.89 1.55
N ALA A 379 -17.34 -7.71 2.46
CA ALA A 379 -17.73 -8.70 3.45
C ALA A 379 -18.80 -9.69 2.96
N GLY A 380 -19.38 -9.46 1.77
CA GLY A 380 -20.41 -10.33 1.18
C GLY A 380 -21.62 -10.51 2.12
N SER A 381 -22.09 -11.75 2.30
CA SER A 381 -23.23 -12.07 3.18
C SER A 381 -23.02 -11.69 4.65
N SER A 382 -21.77 -11.47 5.08
CA SER A 382 -21.45 -11.01 6.43
C SER A 382 -21.41 -9.48 6.54
N GLY A 383 -21.69 -8.72 5.49
CA GLY A 383 -21.56 -7.26 5.47
C GLY A 383 -22.48 -6.47 6.41
N GLY A 384 -23.44 -7.13 7.09
CA GLY A 384 -24.36 -6.47 8.01
C GLY A 384 -23.68 -5.70 9.13
N TRP A 385 -22.52 -6.15 9.63
CA TRP A 385 -21.79 -5.43 10.68
C TRP A 385 -21.22 -4.08 10.20
N CYS A 386 -20.91 -3.93 8.92
CA CYS A 386 -20.38 -2.67 8.38
C CYS A 386 -21.40 -1.54 8.61
N SER A 387 -22.68 -1.81 8.35
CA SER A 387 -23.73 -0.82 8.56
C SER A 387 -24.24 -0.78 10.00
N GLN A 388 -24.44 -1.94 10.65
CA GLN A 388 -25.00 -2.02 12.00
C GLN A 388 -24.05 -1.57 13.11
N VAL A 389 -22.77 -1.94 13.02
CA VAL A 389 -21.78 -1.69 14.07
C VAL A 389 -21.01 -0.40 13.79
N CYS A 390 -20.52 -0.24 12.57
CA CYS A 390 -19.66 0.89 12.25
C CYS A 390 -20.42 2.10 11.75
N ALA A 391 -21.20 1.99 10.67
CA ALA A 391 -21.85 3.17 10.08
C ALA A 391 -22.91 3.77 11.02
N ALA A 392 -23.76 2.96 11.64
CA ALA A 392 -24.82 3.44 12.52
C ALA A 392 -24.33 4.14 13.80
N LYS A 393 -23.07 3.93 14.19
CA LYS A 393 -22.49 4.47 15.44
C LYS A 393 -21.40 5.51 15.21
N SER A 394 -20.85 5.58 14.00
CA SER A 394 -19.76 6.50 13.68
C SER A 394 -20.32 7.89 13.38
N PRO A 395 -19.80 8.95 14.03
CA PRO A 395 -20.23 10.32 13.74
C PRO A 395 -19.68 10.87 12.42
N ASP A 396 -18.64 10.24 11.87
CA ASP A 396 -17.91 10.69 10.68
C ASP A 396 -17.17 9.52 9.98
N GLY A 397 -16.69 9.78 8.77
CA GLY A 397 -15.90 8.83 7.97
C GLY A 397 -14.60 8.34 8.63
N PRO A 398 -13.79 9.19 9.31
CA PRO A 398 -12.61 8.73 10.04
C PRO A 398 -12.93 7.72 11.15
N THR A 399 -13.96 7.97 11.97
CA THR A 399 -14.39 7.03 13.01
C THR A 399 -14.89 5.74 12.39
N PHE A 400 -15.63 5.81 11.27
CA PHE A 400 -16.05 4.63 10.53
C PHE A 400 -14.86 3.80 10.06
N SER A 401 -13.84 4.43 9.47
CA SER A 401 -12.63 3.75 9.00
C SER A 401 -11.90 3.02 10.14
N ARG A 402 -11.80 3.65 11.32
CA ARG A 402 -11.25 3.00 12.52
C ARG A 402 -12.10 1.83 13.00
N CYS A 403 -13.42 1.98 13.04
CA CYS A 403 -14.31 0.88 13.41
C CYS A 403 -14.21 -0.29 12.43
N ARG A 404 -14.17 0.00 11.13
CA ARG A 404 -13.96 -1.03 10.09
C ARG A 404 -12.65 -1.78 10.32
N ALA A 405 -11.55 -1.08 10.60
CA ALA A 405 -10.27 -1.70 10.89
C ALA A 405 -10.32 -2.58 12.14
N CYS A 406 -10.94 -2.08 13.21
CA CYS A 406 -11.20 -2.84 14.43
C CYS A 406 -11.94 -4.15 14.10
N ALA A 407 -13.04 -4.07 13.35
CA ALA A 407 -13.89 -5.22 13.04
C ALA A 407 -13.22 -6.26 12.16
N VAL A 408 -12.40 -5.82 11.19
CA VAL A 408 -11.59 -6.71 10.35
C VAL A 408 -10.51 -7.42 11.19
N ASN A 409 -9.86 -6.69 12.11
CA ASN A 409 -8.73 -7.23 12.86
C ASN A 409 -9.13 -8.10 14.07
N SER A 410 -10.23 -7.75 14.74
CA SER A 410 -10.71 -8.47 15.93
C SER A 410 -11.19 -9.88 15.60
N GLY A 411 -11.69 -10.10 14.39
CA GLY A 411 -12.38 -11.34 13.99
C GLY A 411 -13.82 -11.43 14.51
N THR A 412 -14.22 -10.51 15.39
CA THR A 412 -15.53 -10.36 16.02
C THR A 412 -15.98 -8.90 15.86
N PRO A 413 -16.61 -8.52 14.74
CA PRO A 413 -17.02 -7.14 14.48
C PRO A 413 -17.82 -6.49 15.61
N TRP A 414 -18.60 -7.30 16.32
CA TRP A 414 -19.42 -6.88 17.46
C TRP A 414 -18.62 -6.37 18.66
N ASP A 415 -17.38 -6.80 18.85
CA ASP A 415 -16.53 -6.32 19.94
C ASP A 415 -16.21 -4.82 19.79
N CYS A 416 -16.22 -4.32 18.56
CA CYS A 416 -16.02 -2.89 18.27
C CYS A 416 -17.25 -2.06 18.67
N ASN A 417 -18.44 -2.65 18.76
CA ASN A 417 -19.65 -1.95 19.21
C ASN A 417 -19.53 -1.49 20.67
N THR A 418 -18.92 -2.32 21.54
CA THR A 418 -18.72 -2.01 22.96
C THR A 418 -17.92 -0.72 23.15
N CYS A 419 -17.03 -0.38 22.21
CA CYS A 419 -16.27 0.87 22.25
C CYS A 419 -17.14 2.11 22.11
N PHE A 420 -18.21 2.05 21.32
CA PHE A 420 -19.15 3.18 21.20
C PHE A 420 -19.92 3.38 22.49
N GLU A 421 -20.40 2.30 23.10
CA GLU A 421 -21.17 2.33 24.36
C GLU A 421 -20.34 2.79 25.55
N LYS A 422 -19.14 2.23 25.73
CA LYS A 422 -18.28 2.47 26.90
C LYS A 422 -17.50 3.79 26.82
N SER A 423 -17.37 4.39 25.63
CA SER A 423 -16.69 5.67 25.46
C SER A 423 -17.40 6.86 26.12
N GLY A 424 -18.69 6.73 26.46
CA GLY A 424 -19.50 7.83 26.99
C GLY A 424 -19.55 9.03 26.05
N GLY A 425 -19.47 8.81 24.73
CA GLY A 425 -19.43 9.85 23.70
C GLY A 425 -18.04 10.47 23.46
N SER A 426 -17.03 10.17 24.30
CA SER A 426 -15.68 10.69 24.11
C SER A 426 -14.99 10.07 22.89
N ALA A 427 -14.62 10.90 21.91
CA ALA A 427 -13.88 10.47 20.72
C ALA A 427 -12.54 9.81 21.07
N ALA A 428 -11.77 10.42 21.99
CA ALA A 428 -10.48 9.88 22.40
C ALA A 428 -10.60 8.49 23.07
N LYS A 429 -11.59 8.29 23.96
CA LYS A 429 -11.83 6.98 24.59
C LYS A 429 -12.27 5.94 23.57
N ARG A 430 -13.14 6.34 22.63
CA ARG A 430 -13.62 5.47 21.56
C ARG A 430 -12.46 4.99 20.68
N ASP A 431 -11.62 5.91 20.22
CA ASP A 431 -10.47 5.59 19.37
C ASP A 431 -9.49 4.64 20.07
N ALA A 432 -9.16 4.93 21.34
CA ALA A 432 -8.31 4.05 22.14
C ALA A 432 -8.91 2.64 22.31
N CYS A 433 -10.24 2.54 22.42
CA CYS A 433 -10.92 1.26 22.54
C CYS A 433 -10.89 0.48 21.22
N LEU A 434 -11.18 1.14 20.10
CA LEU A 434 -11.14 0.51 18.77
C LEU A 434 -9.74 -0.02 18.45
N ASP A 435 -8.69 0.72 18.80
CA ASP A 435 -7.31 0.28 18.64
C ASP A 435 -6.97 -0.94 19.55
N CYS A 436 -7.47 -0.93 20.79
CA CYS A 436 -7.34 -2.06 21.73
C CYS A 436 -8.03 -3.33 21.23
N VAL A 437 -9.27 -3.22 20.74
CA VAL A 437 -10.05 -4.35 20.22
C VAL A 437 -9.46 -4.87 18.91
N GLY A 438 -8.98 -3.99 18.04
CA GLY A 438 -8.26 -4.36 16.82
C GLY A 438 -6.98 -5.16 17.10
N ALA A 439 -6.38 -5.00 18.29
CA ALA A 439 -5.26 -5.83 18.75
C ALA A 439 -5.68 -7.18 19.35
N ARG A 440 -6.96 -7.58 19.21
CA ARG A 440 -7.55 -8.85 19.70
C ARG A 440 -7.55 -9.02 21.21
N LEU A 441 -7.70 -7.92 21.95
CA LEU A 441 -7.70 -7.92 23.43
C LEU A 441 -9.12 -8.05 24.05
N GLY A 442 -10.14 -8.30 23.21
CA GLY A 442 -11.54 -8.50 23.60
C GLY A 442 -12.32 -7.20 23.81
N GLY A 443 -13.52 -7.11 23.20
CA GLY A 443 -14.38 -5.92 23.21
C GLY A 443 -14.69 -5.38 24.60
N TRP A 444 -15.17 -6.25 25.49
CA TRP A 444 -15.56 -5.88 26.85
C TRP A 444 -14.40 -5.34 27.67
N ALA A 445 -13.26 -6.03 27.67
CA ALA A 445 -12.09 -5.64 28.45
C ALA A 445 -11.51 -4.30 28.00
N CYS A 446 -11.42 -4.08 26.68
CA CYS A 446 -11.02 -2.79 26.12
C CYS A 446 -11.99 -1.66 26.47
N GLY A 447 -13.30 -1.94 26.44
CA GLY A 447 -14.33 -0.99 26.88
C GLY A 447 -14.17 -0.59 28.35
N GLU A 448 -13.97 -1.56 29.25
CA GLU A 448 -13.73 -1.30 30.67
C GLU A 448 -12.42 -0.54 30.93
N CYS A 449 -11.35 -0.87 30.20
CA CYS A 449 -10.08 -0.15 30.31
C CYS A 449 -10.19 1.30 29.83
N THR A 450 -10.89 1.58 28.74
CA THR A 450 -11.09 2.94 28.24
C THR A 450 -12.08 3.77 29.06
N ALA A 451 -12.95 3.10 29.82
CA ALA A 451 -13.82 3.76 30.79
C ALA A 451 -13.07 4.30 32.02
N LYS A 452 -11.80 3.93 32.25
CA LYS A 452 -11.01 4.38 33.42
C LYS A 452 -10.96 5.92 33.53
N PRO A 453 -10.90 6.48 34.76
CA PRO A 453 -11.11 7.90 34.99
C PRO A 453 -10.06 8.81 34.33
N THR A 454 -8.81 8.35 34.24
CA THR A 454 -7.69 9.14 33.71
C THR A 454 -7.03 8.44 32.51
N ALA A 455 -6.42 9.22 31.61
CA ALA A 455 -5.70 8.67 30.46
C ALA A 455 -4.54 7.73 30.86
N CYS A 456 -3.86 8.03 31.99
CA CYS A 456 -2.83 7.16 32.54
C CYS A 456 -3.41 5.79 32.94
N GLU A 457 -4.52 5.77 33.68
CA GLU A 457 -5.16 4.51 34.09
C GLU A 457 -5.69 3.71 32.89
N GLN A 458 -6.21 4.39 31.87
CA GLN A 458 -6.62 3.76 30.61
C GLN A 458 -5.44 3.04 29.94
N GLN A 459 -4.31 3.75 29.78
CA GLN A 459 -3.11 3.19 29.16
C GLN A 459 -2.56 2.00 29.96
N ARG A 460 -2.46 2.13 31.30
CA ARG A 460 -1.98 1.05 32.17
C ARG A 460 -2.86 -0.19 32.11
N CYS A 461 -4.18 0.00 32.03
CA CYS A 461 -5.13 -1.09 31.87
C CYS A 461 -4.94 -1.82 30.53
N ILE A 462 -4.81 -1.08 29.43
CA ILE A 462 -4.55 -1.64 28.09
C ILE A 462 -3.20 -2.37 28.05
N ASP A 463 -2.16 -1.82 28.67
CA ASP A 463 -0.85 -2.46 28.75
C ASP A 463 -0.90 -3.77 29.55
N CYS A 464 -1.71 -3.83 30.61
CA CYS A 464 -1.98 -5.07 31.33
C CYS A 464 -2.64 -6.10 30.41
N LEU A 465 -3.68 -5.71 29.64
CA LEU A 465 -4.36 -6.63 28.70
C LEU A 465 -3.39 -7.23 27.68
N ARG A 466 -2.46 -6.42 27.16
CA ARG A 466 -1.42 -6.89 26.24
C ARG A 466 -0.46 -7.87 26.90
N ALA A 467 -0.06 -7.59 28.14
CA ALA A 467 0.86 -8.43 28.89
C ALA A 467 0.21 -9.73 29.38
N GLN A 468 -1.10 -9.73 29.62
CA GLN A 468 -1.84 -10.84 30.21
C GLN A 468 -3.15 -11.13 29.45
N PRO A 469 -3.09 -11.62 28.20
CA PRO A 469 -4.29 -11.85 27.38
C PRO A 469 -5.27 -12.87 28.01
N ASN A 470 -4.78 -13.77 28.86
CA ASN A 470 -5.59 -14.78 29.56
C ASN A 470 -6.16 -14.29 30.91
N ASN A 471 -5.86 -13.06 31.35
CA ASN A 471 -6.30 -12.49 32.62
C ASN A 471 -6.96 -11.12 32.41
N SER A 472 -7.86 -11.03 31.43
CA SER A 472 -8.55 -9.79 31.11
C SER A 472 -9.30 -9.21 32.32
N TRP A 473 -9.99 -10.06 33.08
CA TRP A 473 -10.70 -9.67 34.31
C TRP A 473 -9.78 -9.01 35.33
N GLY A 474 -8.62 -9.60 35.62
CA GLY A 474 -7.64 -9.02 36.55
C GLY A 474 -7.17 -7.64 36.08
N CYS A 475 -6.96 -7.48 34.78
CA CYS A 475 -6.52 -6.21 34.21
C CYS A 475 -7.58 -5.10 34.30
N TYR A 476 -8.83 -5.35 33.88
CA TYR A 476 -9.83 -4.29 33.86
C TYR A 476 -10.50 -4.03 35.22
N SER A 477 -10.47 -4.98 36.15
CA SER A 477 -10.94 -4.78 37.53
C SER A 477 -9.92 -4.07 38.43
N ALA A 478 -8.62 -4.12 38.08
CA ALA A 478 -7.57 -3.46 38.83
C ALA A 478 -7.72 -1.93 38.86
N SER A 479 -7.27 -1.32 39.97
CA SER A 479 -7.07 0.12 40.09
C SER A 479 -5.64 0.47 39.76
N TYR A 480 -5.44 1.47 38.89
CA TYR A 480 -4.11 1.97 38.51
C TYR A 480 -3.82 3.36 39.12
N ALA A 481 -4.71 3.85 39.99
CA ALA A 481 -4.63 5.20 40.56
C ALA A 481 -3.28 5.45 41.26
N ALA A 482 -2.77 4.49 42.06
CA ALA A 482 -1.48 4.63 42.75
C ALA A 482 -0.30 4.75 41.77
N ALA A 483 -0.34 4.02 40.65
CA ALA A 483 0.68 4.11 39.60
C ALA A 483 0.60 5.42 38.79
N CYS A 484 -0.52 6.12 38.86
CA CYS A 484 -0.79 7.35 38.11
C CYS A 484 -0.74 8.63 38.98
N ALA A 485 -0.73 8.51 40.31
CA ALA A 485 -0.77 9.64 41.25
C ALA A 485 0.42 10.61 41.16
N GLY A 486 1.55 10.20 40.58
CA GLY A 486 2.73 11.05 40.40
C GLY A 486 2.84 11.76 39.04
N SER A 487 1.86 11.59 38.14
CA SER A 487 1.98 12.05 36.74
C SER A 487 1.27 13.38 36.43
N SER A 488 0.68 14.02 37.43
CA SER A 488 -0.13 15.25 37.30
C SER A 488 0.64 16.53 36.93
N GLY A 489 1.94 16.46 36.59
CA GLY A 489 2.81 17.63 36.39
C GLY A 489 3.48 17.83 35.03
N ARG A 490 3.42 16.89 34.08
CA ARG A 490 4.01 17.09 32.73
C ARG A 490 3.01 16.78 31.64
N ARG A 491 2.33 17.82 31.15
CA ARG A 491 1.74 17.79 29.80
C ARG A 491 2.89 17.60 28.82
N LEU A 492 2.91 16.46 28.14
CA LEU A 492 3.62 16.33 26.88
C LEU A 492 2.86 17.18 25.86
N LEU A 493 3.45 18.32 25.51
CA LEU A 493 3.08 19.11 24.34
C LEU A 493 3.64 18.43 23.08
#